data_AF-A0A349SXX9-F1
#
_entry.id   AF-A0A349SXX9-F1
#
_cell.length_a   1.000
_cell.length_b   1.000
_cell.length_c   1.000
_cell.angle_alpha   90.00
_cell.angle_beta   90.00
_cell.angle_gamma   90.00
#
_symmetry.space_group_name_H-M   'P 1'
#
loop_
_entity.id
_entity.type
_entity.pdbx_description
1 polymer ?
#
loop_
_entity_poly.entity_id
_entity_poly.type
_entity_poly.pdbx_seq_one_letter_code
_entity_poly.pdbx_strand_id
1 'polypeptide(L)'
;MKYCTNARRVAGAFWWFGICLLFAGVLNTGNAQVIDKLTYNEVQAAYIYKIASLVSWPDGTHFEHFTVCVVEPAEEVSRFIRDAVGKRTINGLPVVVIQLSADRLVSAADFSPCQLVYLLEPVHNQAIPDV
;
A
#
# COMPACT_ATOMS: atom_id res chain seq x y z
N MET A 1 -55.84 8.77 -52.19
CA MET A 1 -55.62 9.55 -50.94
C MET A 1 -55.45 8.54 -49.80
N LYS A 2 -54.24 8.39 -49.24
CA LYS A 2 -53.84 8.92 -47.90
C LYS A 2 -54.63 8.23 -46.76
N TYR A 3 -54.11 7.43 -45.82
CA TYR A 3 -52.79 7.30 -45.18
C TYR A 3 -52.58 5.86 -44.62
N CYS A 4 -51.35 5.36 -44.66
CA CYS A 4 -50.85 4.34 -43.74
C CYS A 4 -50.33 5.03 -42.47
N THR A 5 -50.75 4.61 -41.28
CA THR A 5 -50.13 5.02 -40.02
C THR A 5 -49.64 3.78 -39.26
N ASN A 6 -48.32 3.64 -39.26
CA ASN A 6 -47.53 2.68 -38.49
C ASN A 6 -47.75 2.87 -36.98
N ALA A 7 -48.42 1.93 -36.33
CA ALA A 7 -48.41 1.78 -34.89
C ALA A 7 -47.64 0.50 -34.52
N ARG A 8 -46.31 0.53 -34.59
CA ARG A 8 -45.45 -0.55 -34.06
C ARG A 8 -44.00 -0.05 -33.96
N ARG A 9 -43.66 0.66 -32.87
CA ARG A 9 -42.24 0.91 -32.51
C ARG A 9 -42.02 1.54 -31.13
N VAL A 10 -42.76 1.17 -30.07
CA VAL A 10 -42.39 1.61 -28.72
C VAL A 10 -42.73 0.53 -27.68
N ALA A 11 -42.07 -0.62 -27.74
CA ALA A 11 -42.21 -1.65 -26.69
C ALA A 11 -40.89 -2.37 -26.34
N GLY A 12 -39.76 -1.98 -26.93
CA GLY A 12 -38.47 -2.66 -26.72
C GLY A 12 -37.50 -1.96 -25.76
N ALA A 13 -37.72 -0.68 -25.43
CA ALA A 13 -36.75 0.12 -24.69
C ALA A 13 -36.97 0.13 -23.16
N PHE A 14 -38.17 -0.24 -22.69
CA PHE A 14 -38.48 -0.22 -21.26
C PHE A 14 -37.92 -1.43 -20.48
N TRP A 15 -37.56 -2.52 -21.16
CA TRP A 15 -37.09 -3.72 -20.47
C TRP A 15 -35.64 -3.64 -20.00
N TRP A 16 -34.81 -2.85 -20.70
CA TRP A 16 -33.39 -2.66 -20.32
C TRP A 16 -33.20 -1.70 -19.15
N PHE A 17 -34.07 -0.69 -18.98
CA PHE A 17 -33.98 0.24 -17.85
C PHE A 17 -34.42 -0.38 -16.51
N GLY A 18 -35.30 -1.38 -16.51
CA GLY A 18 -35.74 -2.07 -15.29
C GLY A 18 -34.67 -2.99 -14.69
N ILE A 19 -33.82 -3.60 -15.52
CA ILE A 19 -32.78 -4.54 -15.07
C ILE A 19 -31.62 -3.81 -14.39
N CYS A 20 -31.22 -2.62 -14.88
CA CYS A 20 -30.14 -1.85 -14.24
C CYS A 20 -30.50 -1.37 -12.83
N LEU A 21 -31.77 -1.02 -12.58
CA LEU A 21 -32.20 -0.56 -11.25
C LEU A 21 -32.27 -1.67 -10.20
N LEU A 22 -32.45 -2.93 -10.60
CA LEU A 22 -32.41 -4.07 -9.67
C LEU A 22 -30.98 -4.47 -9.28
N PHE A 23 -29.97 -4.19 -10.11
CA PHE A 23 -28.56 -4.42 -9.75
C PHE A 23 -27.93 -3.26 -8.97
N ALA A 24 -28.50 -2.05 -9.01
CA ALA A 24 -28.00 -0.92 -8.24
C ALA A 24 -28.27 -1.04 -6.72
N GLY A 25 -29.16 -1.94 -6.29
CA GLY A 25 -29.59 -2.09 -4.89
C GLY A 25 -28.68 -2.94 -3.98
N VAL A 26 -27.60 -3.56 -4.50
CA VAL A 26 -26.74 -4.48 -3.71
C VAL A 26 -25.28 -4.04 -3.66
N LEU A 27 -25.00 -2.75 -3.88
CA LEU A 27 -23.73 -2.16 -3.46
C LEU A 27 -23.91 -1.56 -2.07
N ASN A 28 -24.08 -2.45 -1.08
CA ASN A 28 -24.00 -2.09 0.32
C ASN A 28 -22.56 -1.62 0.60
N THR A 29 -22.38 -0.30 0.72
CA THR A 29 -21.12 0.34 1.15
C THR A 29 -20.83 0.10 2.64
N GLY A 30 -21.67 -0.64 3.36
CA GLY A 30 -21.59 -0.87 4.80
C GLY A 30 -20.52 -1.84 5.31
N ASN A 31 -19.65 -2.36 4.44
CA ASN A 31 -18.50 -3.16 4.84
C ASN A 31 -17.20 -2.57 4.29
N ALA A 32 -16.96 -1.28 4.52
CA ALA A 32 -15.58 -0.82 4.65
C ALA A 32 -15.00 -1.51 5.89
N GLN A 33 -14.56 -2.75 5.73
CA GLN A 33 -13.90 -3.48 6.80
C GLN A 33 -12.66 -2.67 7.17
N VAL A 34 -12.51 -2.40 8.48
CA VAL A 34 -11.27 -1.86 9.03
C VAL A 34 -10.17 -2.78 8.54
N ILE A 35 -9.28 -2.26 7.68
CA ILE A 35 -8.15 -3.04 7.18
C ILE A 35 -7.41 -3.55 8.40
N ASP A 36 -7.35 -4.87 8.55
CA ASP A 36 -6.60 -5.48 9.64
C ASP A 36 -5.16 -4.99 9.57
N LYS A 37 -4.67 -4.40 10.66
CA LYS A 37 -3.34 -3.80 10.75
C LYS A 37 -2.25 -4.80 10.34
N LEU A 38 -2.48 -6.08 10.62
CA LEU A 38 -1.57 -7.15 10.25
C LEU A 38 -1.43 -7.27 8.72
N THR A 39 -2.55 -7.36 8.00
CA THR A 39 -2.57 -7.40 6.53
C THR A 39 -1.93 -6.14 5.93
N TYR A 40 -2.18 -4.97 6.52
CA TYR A 40 -1.56 -3.72 6.07
C TYR A 40 -0.03 -3.76 6.18
N ASN A 41 0.49 -4.21 7.33
CA ASN A 41 1.93 -4.29 7.59
C ASN A 41 2.62 -5.32 6.68
N GLU A 42 1.97 -6.46 6.40
CA GLU A 42 2.48 -7.45 5.46
C GLU A 42 2.59 -6.89 4.03
N VAL A 43 1.58 -6.15 3.59
CA VAL A 43 1.58 -5.48 2.27
C VAL A 43 2.70 -4.45 2.19
N GLN A 44 2.91 -3.66 3.26
CA GLN A 44 4.02 -2.70 3.32
C GLN A 44 5.38 -3.41 3.21
N ALA A 45 5.60 -4.49 3.97
CA ALA A 45 6.85 -5.24 3.92
C ALA A 45 7.09 -5.85 2.52
N ALA A 46 6.05 -6.39 1.89
CA ALA A 46 6.13 -6.91 0.52
C ALA A 46 6.48 -5.81 -0.50
N TYR A 47 5.92 -4.62 -0.33
CA TYR A 47 6.18 -3.47 -1.18
C TYR A 47 7.64 -2.98 -1.05
N ILE A 48 8.13 -2.84 0.18
CA ILE A 48 9.53 -2.49 0.49
C ILE A 48 10.48 -3.48 -0.18
N TYR A 49 10.22 -4.78 0.00
CA TYR A 49 11.01 -5.85 -0.62
C TYR A 49 11.01 -5.74 -2.15
N LYS A 50 9.85 -5.50 -2.76
CA LYS A 50 9.74 -5.40 -4.21
C LYS A 50 10.52 -4.21 -4.75
N ILE A 51 10.42 -3.03 -4.13
CA ILE A 51 11.22 -1.87 -4.54
C ILE A 51 12.71 -2.16 -4.40
N ALA A 52 13.13 -2.68 -3.25
CA ALA A 52 14.54 -2.94 -2.99
C ALA A 52 15.15 -3.95 -3.97
N SER A 53 14.37 -4.94 -4.42
CA SER A 53 14.78 -5.90 -5.44
C SER A 53 14.95 -5.31 -6.85
N LEU A 54 14.41 -4.13 -7.12
CA LEU A 54 14.52 -3.45 -8.41
C LEU A 54 15.68 -2.46 -8.45
N VAL A 55 16.26 -2.12 -7.30
CA VAL A 55 17.38 -1.18 -7.19
C VAL A 55 18.70 -1.96 -7.23
N SER A 56 19.57 -1.56 -8.14
CA SER A 56 20.96 -2.03 -8.22
C SER A 56 21.89 -1.05 -7.51
N TRP A 57 22.77 -1.57 -6.66
CA TRP A 57 23.81 -0.76 -6.00
C TRP A 57 25.08 -0.74 -6.84
N PRO A 58 25.85 0.37 -6.80
CA PRO A 58 27.07 0.49 -7.58
C PRO A 58 28.09 -0.60 -7.22
N ASP A 59 28.69 -1.19 -8.26
CA ASP A 59 29.69 -2.24 -8.16
C ASP A 59 30.90 -1.77 -7.32
N GLY A 60 31.44 -2.65 -6.48
CA GLY A 60 32.57 -2.36 -5.58
C GLY A 60 32.19 -2.10 -4.12
N THR A 61 30.89 -2.06 -3.81
CA THR A 61 30.41 -2.06 -2.44
C THR A 61 30.28 -3.50 -1.92
N HIS A 62 31.28 -3.96 -1.15
CA HIS A 62 31.23 -5.25 -0.48
C HIS A 62 30.33 -5.15 0.75
N PHE A 63 29.02 -5.32 0.55
CA PHE A 63 28.07 -5.44 1.64
C PHE A 63 27.91 -6.92 2.03
N GLU A 64 27.97 -7.22 3.32
CA GLU A 64 27.60 -8.55 3.84
C GLU A 64 26.08 -8.70 3.94
N HIS A 65 25.36 -7.60 4.09
CA HIS A 65 23.93 -7.53 4.31
C HIS A 65 23.29 -6.34 3.57
N PHE A 66 22.02 -6.48 3.19
CA PHE A 66 21.18 -5.36 2.75
C PHE A 66 20.46 -4.76 3.95
N THR A 67 20.84 -3.56 4.38
CA THR A 67 20.30 -2.88 5.55
C THR A 67 19.14 -1.97 5.19
N VAL A 68 17.98 -2.24 5.79
CA VAL A 68 16.79 -1.38 5.78
C VAL A 68 16.71 -0.67 7.12
N CYS A 69 16.74 0.65 7.10
CA CYS A 69 16.54 1.47 8.28
C CYS A 69 15.11 2.00 8.31
N VAL A 70 14.41 1.73 9.40
CA VAL A 70 13.02 2.15 9.61
C VAL A 70 13.03 3.26 10.63
N VAL A 71 12.63 4.46 10.21
CA VAL A 71 12.51 5.62 11.11
C VAL A 71 11.11 5.62 11.69
N GLU A 72 11.02 5.31 12.98
CA GLU A 72 9.73 5.25 13.69
C GLU A 72 9.89 5.58 15.18
N PRO A 73 8.84 6.14 15.82
CA PRO A 73 8.88 6.49 17.24
C PRO A 73 8.85 5.26 18.17
N ALA A 74 8.27 4.14 17.72
CA ALA A 74 8.14 2.90 18.48
C ALA A 74 8.37 1.69 17.56
N GLU A 75 8.96 0.60 18.06
CA GLU A 75 9.37 -0.60 17.31
C GLU A 75 8.20 -1.47 16.80
N GLU A 76 7.10 -0.87 16.35
CA GLU A 76 5.95 -1.62 15.85
C GLU A 76 6.21 -2.11 14.43
N VAL A 77 6.49 -1.20 13.49
CA VAL A 77 6.56 -1.53 12.06
C VAL A 77 7.89 -2.18 11.71
N SER A 78 9.00 -1.76 12.32
CA SER A 78 10.30 -2.40 12.09
C SER A 78 10.30 -3.87 12.52
N ARG A 79 9.59 -4.25 13.59
CA ARG A 79 9.44 -5.65 14.00
C ARG A 79 8.72 -6.45 12.92
N PHE A 80 7.59 -5.97 12.42
CA PHE A 80 6.85 -6.66 11.36
C PHE A 80 7.67 -6.79 10.08
N ILE A 81 8.36 -5.72 9.67
CA ILE A 81 9.24 -5.76 8.51
C ILE A 81 10.35 -6.79 8.75
N ARG A 82 11.00 -6.79 9.92
CA ARG A 82 12.06 -7.73 10.29
C ARG A 82 11.59 -9.18 10.20
N ASP A 83 10.40 -9.49 10.71
CA ASP A 83 9.82 -10.83 10.66
C ASP A 83 9.48 -11.25 9.22
N ALA A 84 8.95 -10.33 8.41
CA ALA A 84 8.56 -10.59 7.03
C ALA A 84 9.77 -10.76 6.08
N VAL A 85 10.87 -10.02 6.32
CA VAL A 85 12.04 -9.98 5.43
C VAL A 85 13.26 -10.76 5.96
N GLY A 86 13.30 -11.14 7.23
CA GLY A 86 14.50 -11.69 7.88
C GLY A 86 15.01 -13.03 7.32
N LYS A 87 14.20 -13.74 6.54
CA LYS A 87 14.60 -14.96 5.81
C LYS A 87 14.81 -14.73 4.31
N ARG A 88 14.63 -13.50 3.84
CA ARG A 88 14.72 -13.15 2.42
C ARG A 88 16.08 -12.55 2.10
N THR A 89 16.40 -12.57 0.82
CA THR A 89 17.61 -11.95 0.28
C THR A 89 17.24 -10.92 -0.78
N ILE A 90 17.95 -9.80 -0.81
CA ILE A 90 17.85 -8.80 -1.88
C ILE A 90 19.18 -8.80 -2.63
N ASN A 91 19.16 -9.07 -3.93
CA ASN A 91 20.36 -9.19 -4.76
C ASN A 91 21.41 -10.18 -4.20
N GLY A 92 20.94 -11.29 -3.60
CA GLY A 92 21.80 -12.30 -2.97
C GLY A 92 22.31 -11.94 -1.57
N LEU A 93 21.98 -10.75 -1.04
CA LEU A 93 22.37 -10.33 0.29
C LEU A 93 21.25 -10.58 1.31
N PRO A 94 21.55 -11.14 2.49
CA PRO A 94 20.59 -11.24 3.59
C PRO A 94 20.12 -9.85 4.04
N VAL A 95 18.82 -9.71 4.32
CA VAL A 95 18.22 -8.43 4.73
C VAL A 95 18.30 -8.24 6.24
N VAL A 96 18.77 -7.07 6.67
CA VAL A 96 18.83 -6.65 8.08
C VAL A 96 17.97 -5.41 8.26
N VAL A 97 17.17 -5.37 9.33
CA VAL A 97 16.26 -4.25 9.62
C VAL A 97 16.67 -3.58 10.92
N ILE A 98 17.04 -2.30 10.83
CA ILE A 98 17.44 -1.46 11.95
C ILE A 98 16.35 -0.43 12.22
N GLN A 99 15.90 -0.34 13.46
CA GLN A 99 15.02 0.75 13.90
C GLN A 99 15.86 1.98 14.22
N LEU A 100 15.49 3.13 13.66
CA LEU A 100 16.05 4.43 13.98
C LEU A 100 14.97 5.29 14.65
N SER A 101 15.32 5.89 15.79
CA SER A 101 14.40 6.74 16.53
C SER A 101 14.48 8.17 15.99
N ALA A 102 13.35 8.75 15.60
CA ALA A 102 13.32 10.05 14.93
C ALA A 102 13.90 11.20 15.77
N ASP A 103 13.80 11.11 17.10
CA ASP A 103 14.38 12.04 18.08
C ASP A 103 15.92 11.99 18.15
N ARG A 104 16.54 10.93 17.63
CA ARG A 104 17.99 10.70 17.69
C ARG A 104 18.70 10.95 16.36
N LEU A 105 17.96 11.26 15.30
CA LEU A 105 18.52 11.55 13.98
C LEU A 105 18.96 13.01 13.95
N VAL A 106 20.28 13.21 13.97
CA VAL A 106 20.90 14.56 14.02
C VAL A 106 21.56 14.89 12.68
N SER A 107 21.97 13.87 11.92
CA SER A 107 22.73 14.09 10.68
C SER A 107 22.47 13.03 9.62
N ALA A 108 22.79 13.36 8.37
CA ALA A 108 22.76 12.39 7.27
C ALA A 108 23.70 11.19 7.51
N ALA A 109 24.73 11.34 8.36
CA ALA A 109 25.65 10.25 8.70
C ALA A 109 24.97 9.12 9.48
N ASP A 110 23.84 9.41 10.15
CA ASP A 110 23.06 8.41 10.89
C ASP A 110 22.41 7.37 9.94
N PHE A 111 22.30 7.71 8.65
CA PHE A 111 21.82 6.82 7.58
C PHE A 111 22.94 6.16 6.77
N SER A 112 24.21 6.46 7.07
CA SER A 112 25.35 5.86 6.36
C SER A 112 25.38 4.32 6.36
N PRO A 113 24.88 3.58 7.37
CA PRO A 113 24.84 2.13 7.31
C PRO A 113 23.64 1.58 6.52
N CYS A 114 22.74 2.44 6.04
CA CYS A 114 21.46 2.07 5.45
C CYS A 114 21.51 2.14 3.92
N GLN A 115 21.17 1.05 3.24
CA GLN A 115 20.92 1.09 1.79
C GLN A 115 19.50 1.62 1.51
N LEU A 116 18.53 1.27 2.35
CA LEU A 116 17.16 1.76 2.21
C LEU A 116 16.73 2.44 3.51
N VAL A 117 16.11 3.61 3.40
CA VAL A 117 15.49 4.31 4.53
C VAL A 117 13.99 4.34 4.31
N TYR A 118 13.24 3.77 5.25
CA TYR A 118 11.79 3.81 5.30
C TYR A 118 11.36 4.81 6.36
N LEU A 119 10.78 5.92 5.91
CA LEU A 119 10.28 6.99 6.78
C LEU A 119 8.79 6.74 7.02
N LEU A 120 8.41 6.44 8.26
CA LEU A 120 7.00 6.51 8.64
C LEU A 120 6.65 7.97 8.88
N GLU A 121 5.78 8.52 8.04
CA GLU A 121 5.17 9.82 8.34
C GLU A 121 4.49 9.72 9.71
N PRO A 122 4.81 10.64 10.65
CA PRO A 122 3.97 10.76 11.83
C PRO A 122 2.56 11.05 11.31
N VAL A 123 1.56 10.33 11.79
CA VAL A 123 0.16 10.65 11.52
C VAL A 123 -0.06 12.06 12.05
N HIS A 124 0.11 13.05 11.18
CA HIS A 124 -0.22 14.42 11.49
C HIS A 124 -1.72 14.37 11.67
N ASN A 125 -2.17 14.51 12.93
CA ASN A 125 -3.57 14.47 13.33
C ASN A 125 -4.38 15.27 12.32
N GLN A 126 -4.92 14.60 11.31
CA GLN A 126 -6.03 15.10 10.54
C GLN A 126 -7.14 15.06 11.57
N ALA A 127 -7.36 16.20 12.21
CA ALA A 127 -8.57 16.47 12.95
C ALA A 127 -9.70 16.09 12.01
N ILE A 128 -10.27 14.90 12.23
CA ILE A 128 -11.52 14.51 11.61
C ILE A 128 -12.49 15.58 12.14
N PRO A 129 -13.03 16.49 11.30
CA PRO A 129 -14.08 17.36 11.77
C PRO A 129 -15.22 16.44 12.21
N ASP A 130 -15.57 16.49 13.49
CA ASP A 130 -16.79 15.88 13.99
C ASP A 130 -17.95 16.42 13.12
N VAL A 131 -18.58 15.53 12.35
CA VAL A 131 -19.82 15.80 11.60
C VAL A 131 -20.98 15.20 12.38
#